data_AF-A0A4Q4CNT0-F1
#
_entry.id   AF-A0A4Q4CNT0-F1
#
_cell.length_a   1.000
_cell.length_b   1.000
_cell.length_c   1.000
_cell.angle_alpha   90.00
_cell.angle_beta   90.00
_cell.angle_gamma   90.00
#
_symmetry.space_group_name_H-M   'P 1'
#
loop_
_entity.id
_entity.type
_entity.pdbx_description
1 polymer ?
#
loop_
_entity_poly.entity_id
_entity_poly.type
_entity_poly.pdbx_seq_one_letter_code
_entity_poly.pdbx_strand_id
1 'polypeptide(L)'
;MAKTTKKKPTTKAALKAATKTPAAGKPKSAKPKLAKKLGVPVPAGLPVKPVKPPKAVRKAEARHLAPLSVLSEGDATVLDRLWATVESRRLAGDAAQSHSARLLGRGTAKVAQKLGEEAVECVIEATLGHRAETILESADLLYHLMVVWVDAGIRPDEVWAELRRREGISGIAEKAARPKGIVRAARTTKLA
;
A
#
# COMPACT_ATOMS: atom_id res chain seq x y z
N MET A 1 6.18 -38.95 -82.83
CA MET A 1 5.60 -37.99 -83.80
C MET A 1 5.58 -36.61 -83.13
N ALA A 2 6.55 -35.75 -83.45
CA ALA A 2 6.41 -34.45 -84.15
C ALA A 2 5.58 -33.39 -83.37
N LYS A 3 6.26 -32.43 -82.71
CA LYS A 3 6.45 -30.98 -83.09
C LYS A 3 5.14 -30.16 -82.95
N THR A 4 5.01 -28.98 -82.32
CA THR A 4 5.83 -27.75 -82.45
C THR A 4 5.40 -26.67 -81.43
N THR A 5 6.41 -26.02 -80.85
CA THR A 5 6.58 -24.68 -80.21
C THR A 5 5.61 -23.51 -80.52
N LYS A 6 5.43 -22.53 -79.62
CA LYS A 6 6.07 -21.17 -79.56
C LYS A 6 5.25 -20.29 -78.55
N LYS A 7 5.66 -19.19 -77.90
CA LYS A 7 6.90 -18.43 -77.62
C LYS A 7 6.48 -17.34 -76.59
N LYS A 8 7.39 -16.95 -75.69
CA LYS A 8 7.33 -15.75 -74.83
C LYS A 8 7.46 -14.45 -75.67
N PRO A 9 7.17 -13.26 -75.12
CA PRO A 9 8.31 -12.43 -74.77
C PRO A 9 8.17 -11.62 -73.46
N THR A 10 9.35 -11.29 -72.95
CA THR A 10 9.73 -10.39 -71.87
C THR A 10 9.75 -8.93 -72.32
N THR A 11 9.60 -7.97 -71.38
CA THR A 11 10.42 -6.75 -71.39
C THR A 11 10.77 -6.27 -69.97
N LYS A 12 12.07 -6.03 -69.78
CA LYS A 12 12.74 -5.28 -68.72
C LYS A 12 12.83 -3.80 -69.11
N ALA A 13 13.32 -2.99 -68.16
CA ALA A 13 14.00 -1.67 -68.26
C ALA A 13 13.09 -0.46 -67.97
N ALA A 14 13.23 0.21 -66.83
CA ALA A 14 14.31 1.10 -66.37
C ALA A 14 14.18 2.53 -66.92
N LEU A 15 14.07 3.54 -66.04
CA LEU A 15 14.95 4.70 -66.08
C LEU A 15 14.92 5.50 -64.77
N LYS A 16 16.12 5.88 -64.33
CA LYS A 16 16.44 6.89 -63.31
C LYS A 16 16.10 8.29 -63.82
N ALA A 17 15.74 9.19 -62.92
CA ALA A 17 16.15 10.59 -63.01
C ALA A 17 16.37 11.13 -61.58
N ALA A 18 17.59 11.57 -61.33
CA ALA A 18 18.02 12.23 -60.12
C ALA A 18 17.92 13.75 -60.31
N THR A 19 17.52 14.49 -59.27
CA THR A 19 17.94 15.89 -59.12
C THR A 19 17.86 16.35 -57.65
N LYS A 20 19.06 16.52 -57.09
CA LYS A 20 19.56 17.65 -56.27
C LYS A 20 18.82 18.05 -54.98
N THR A 21 19.47 17.72 -53.87
CA THR A 21 19.45 18.40 -52.56
C THR A 21 19.77 19.90 -52.69
N PRO A 22 19.23 20.73 -51.78
CA PRO A 22 20.13 21.55 -50.96
C PRO A 22 19.84 21.42 -49.46
N ALA A 23 20.94 21.53 -48.71
CA ALA A 23 21.01 21.39 -47.27
C ALA A 23 20.23 22.50 -46.54
N ALA A 24 19.51 22.13 -45.47
CA ALA A 24 19.12 23.04 -44.42
C ALA A 24 18.99 22.28 -43.08
N GLY A 25 19.85 22.65 -42.13
CA GLY A 25 19.62 22.64 -40.68
C GLY A 25 19.21 21.34 -39.99
N LYS A 26 20.14 20.73 -39.22
CA LYS A 26 19.80 19.85 -38.08
C LYS A 26 18.78 20.57 -37.17
N PRO A 27 17.57 20.03 -36.95
CA PRO A 27 16.79 20.45 -35.80
C PRO A 27 17.42 19.79 -34.56
N LYS A 28 17.98 20.64 -33.69
CA LYS A 28 18.47 20.26 -32.37
C LYS A 28 17.32 19.57 -31.61
N SER A 29 17.61 18.40 -31.06
CA SER A 29 16.76 17.69 -30.12
C SER A 29 16.49 18.56 -28.88
N ALA A 30 15.40 19.31 -28.90
CA ALA A 30 14.87 19.94 -27.71
C ALA A 30 14.12 18.86 -26.90
N LYS A 31 14.69 18.48 -25.76
CA LYS A 31 13.99 17.65 -24.75
C LYS A 31 12.67 18.34 -24.41
N PRO A 32 11.51 17.67 -24.48
CA PRO A 32 10.29 18.23 -23.93
C PRO A 32 10.48 18.29 -22.40
N LYS A 33 10.54 19.51 -21.84
CA LYS A 33 10.42 19.71 -20.39
C LYS A 33 8.98 19.36 -20.04
N LEU A 34 8.77 18.13 -19.55
CA LEU A 34 7.49 17.68 -19.04
C LEU A 34 7.05 18.64 -17.92
N ALA A 35 5.92 19.28 -18.15
CA ALA A 35 5.34 20.26 -17.27
C ALA A 35 5.03 19.67 -15.88
N LYS A 36 5.14 20.54 -14.88
CA LYS A 36 4.78 20.39 -13.48
C LYS A 36 3.49 19.58 -13.25
N LYS A 37 3.53 18.74 -12.19
CA LYS A 37 2.43 18.37 -11.28
C LYS A 37 1.06 18.19 -11.97
N LEU A 38 0.73 16.97 -12.36
CA LEU A 38 -0.67 16.52 -12.34
C LEU A 38 -1.05 16.23 -10.89
N GLY A 39 -1.28 17.30 -10.13
CA GLY A 39 -2.11 17.22 -8.94
C GLY A 39 -3.57 17.12 -9.41
N VAL A 40 -4.28 16.09 -8.95
CA VAL A 40 -5.73 16.02 -9.10
C VAL A 40 -6.33 17.31 -8.49
N PRO A 41 -7.26 18.00 -9.15
CA PRO A 41 -7.89 19.18 -8.57
C PRO A 41 -8.67 18.78 -7.33
N VAL A 42 -8.17 19.14 -6.15
CA VAL A 42 -8.96 19.12 -4.92
C VAL A 42 -9.88 20.34 -4.99
N PRO A 43 -11.22 20.19 -4.86
CA PRO A 43 -12.10 21.34 -4.82
C PRO A 43 -11.72 22.26 -3.66
N ALA A 44 -11.57 23.55 -3.97
CA ALA A 44 -11.24 24.56 -2.98
C ALA A 44 -12.44 24.74 -2.03
N GLY A 45 -12.22 24.49 -0.74
CA GLY A 45 -13.00 25.08 0.34
C GLY A 45 -14.31 24.39 0.71
N LEU A 46 -14.22 23.38 1.57
CA LEU A 46 -15.12 23.34 2.73
C LEU A 46 -14.36 23.94 3.90
N PRO A 47 -14.79 25.08 4.48
CA PRO A 47 -14.15 25.62 5.68
C PRO A 47 -14.54 24.75 6.87
N VAL A 48 -13.89 23.60 7.02
CA VAL A 48 -13.89 22.90 8.30
C VAL A 48 -12.82 23.58 9.14
N LYS A 49 -13.23 24.55 9.97
CA LYS A 49 -12.35 25.04 11.05
C LYS A 49 -11.86 23.79 11.79
N PRO A 50 -10.55 23.62 12.03
CA PRO A 50 -10.07 22.49 12.80
C PRO A 50 -10.73 22.53 14.17
N VAL A 51 -11.70 21.63 14.38
CA VAL A 51 -12.39 21.52 15.65
C VAL A 51 -11.36 20.96 16.61
N LYS A 52 -10.94 21.78 17.58
CA LYS A 52 -10.05 21.30 18.64
C LYS A 52 -10.79 20.17 19.36
N PRO A 53 -10.18 18.98 19.51
CA PRO A 53 -10.84 17.86 20.18
C PRO A 53 -11.34 18.25 21.57
N PRO A 54 -12.34 17.57 22.16
CA PRO A 54 -12.79 17.86 23.53
C PRO A 54 -11.62 17.91 24.52
N LYS A 55 -11.71 18.73 25.58
CA LYS A 55 -10.61 18.90 26.56
C LYS A 55 -10.14 17.56 27.16
N ALA A 56 -11.06 16.61 27.37
CA ALA A 56 -10.74 15.27 27.85
C ALA A 56 -9.85 14.48 26.87
N VAL A 57 -10.15 14.56 25.57
CA VAL A 57 -9.35 13.94 24.50
C VAL A 57 -7.97 14.57 24.45
N ARG A 58 -7.88 15.91 24.47
CA ARG A 58 -6.59 16.62 24.51
C ARG A 58 -5.72 16.25 25.71
N LYS A 59 -6.33 16.06 26.89
CA LYS A 59 -5.61 15.66 28.11
C LYS A 59 -5.14 14.20 28.04
N ALA A 60 -5.92 13.32 27.42
CA ALA A 60 -5.51 11.94 27.15
C ALA A 60 -4.37 11.90 26.11
N GLU A 61 -4.51 12.60 24.98
CA GLU A 61 -3.47 12.75 23.96
C GLU A 61 -2.16 13.28 24.55
N ALA A 62 -2.21 14.33 25.38
CA ALA A 62 -1.01 14.88 26.01
C ALA A 62 -0.29 13.91 26.97
N ARG A 63 -1.01 12.95 27.57
CA ARG A 63 -0.40 11.90 28.41
C ARG A 63 0.25 10.81 27.55
N HIS A 64 -0.33 10.49 26.40
CA HIS A 64 0.19 9.51 25.46
C HIS A 64 1.35 10.06 24.58
N LEU A 65 1.41 11.38 24.41
CA LEU A 65 2.46 12.10 23.67
C LEU A 65 3.63 12.58 24.56
N ALA A 66 3.64 12.22 25.85
CA ALA A 66 4.81 12.43 26.70
C ALA A 66 6.00 11.60 26.16
N PRO A 67 7.26 11.99 26.42
CA PRO A 67 8.44 11.21 26.01
C PRO A 67 8.25 9.75 26.38
N LEU A 68 8.65 8.83 25.48
CA LEU A 68 8.48 7.39 25.65
C LEU A 68 8.97 6.97 27.04
N SER A 69 8.04 6.73 27.96
CA SER A 69 8.29 6.28 29.32
C SER A 69 7.80 4.84 29.40
N VAL A 70 8.67 3.89 29.09
CA VAL A 70 8.35 2.45 29.04
C VAL A 70 8.22 1.84 30.45
N LEU A 71 7.93 2.64 31.48
CA LEU A 71 7.85 2.20 32.87
C LEU A 71 6.47 1.60 33.24
N SER A 72 5.65 1.24 32.26
CA SER A 72 4.29 0.69 32.47
C SER A 72 4.19 -0.78 32.09
N GLU A 73 3.47 -1.54 32.91
CA GLU A 73 3.04 -2.92 32.67
C GLU A 73 2.10 -2.98 31.47
N GLY A 74 2.62 -3.35 30.30
CA GLY A 74 1.82 -3.64 29.12
C GLY A 74 1.70 -5.15 28.93
N ASP A 75 0.54 -5.61 28.49
CA ASP A 75 0.30 -7.01 28.12
C ASP A 75 -0.48 -7.09 26.80
N ALA A 76 -0.53 -8.29 26.20
CA ALA A 76 -1.14 -8.51 24.90
C ALA A 76 -2.66 -8.27 24.86
N THR A 77 -3.37 -8.30 26.00
CA THR A 77 -4.82 -8.03 26.08
C THR A 77 -5.17 -6.60 25.69
N VAL A 78 -4.18 -5.70 25.61
CA VAL A 78 -4.35 -4.36 25.04
C VAL A 78 -4.84 -4.39 23.60
N LEU A 79 -4.45 -5.41 22.82
CA LEU A 79 -4.86 -5.55 21.42
C LEU A 79 -6.36 -5.89 21.31
N ASP A 80 -6.88 -6.75 22.19
CA ASP A 80 -8.30 -7.08 22.24
C ASP A 80 -9.15 -5.85 22.62
N ARG A 81 -8.71 -5.09 23.63
CA ARG A 81 -9.36 -3.83 24.03
C ARG A 81 -9.31 -2.78 22.93
N LEU A 82 -8.19 -2.70 22.21
CA LEU A 82 -8.01 -1.78 21.11
C LEU A 82 -8.95 -2.11 19.96
N TRP A 83 -9.00 -3.37 19.53
CA TRP A 83 -9.94 -3.84 18.52
C TRP A 83 -11.39 -3.51 18.91
N ALA A 84 -11.80 -3.81 20.15
CA ALA A 84 -13.15 -3.52 20.62
C ALA A 84 -13.48 -2.01 20.59
N THR A 85 -12.50 -1.17 20.90
CA THR A 85 -12.63 0.29 20.82
C THR A 85 -12.80 0.76 19.37
N VAL A 86 -12.01 0.20 18.44
CA VAL A 86 -12.10 0.52 17.01
C VAL A 86 -13.46 0.08 16.45
N GLU A 87 -13.93 -1.10 16.80
CA GLU A 87 -15.24 -1.62 16.39
C GLU A 87 -16.40 -0.77 16.94
N SER A 88 -16.36 -0.41 18.22
CA SER A 88 -17.33 0.51 18.81
C SER A 88 -17.38 1.85 18.07
N ARG A 89 -16.22 2.39 17.69
CA ARG A 89 -16.12 3.63 16.90
C ARG A 89 -16.66 3.47 15.48
N ARG A 90 -16.48 2.31 14.85
CA ARG A 90 -17.08 2.00 13.54
C ARG A 90 -18.60 2.06 13.64
N LEU A 91 -19.18 1.40 14.64
CA LEU A 91 -20.62 1.34 14.86
C LEU A 91 -21.24 2.69 15.22
N ALA A 92 -20.53 3.52 15.97
CA ALA A 92 -20.99 4.86 16.33
C ALA A 92 -21.07 5.83 15.12
N GLY A 93 -20.34 5.57 14.03
CA GLY A 93 -20.43 6.32 12.77
C GLY A 93 -19.95 7.79 12.83
N ASP A 94 -19.44 8.27 13.97
CA ASP A 94 -18.99 9.66 14.13
C ASP A 94 -17.58 9.88 13.55
N ALA A 95 -17.51 10.03 12.23
CA ALA A 95 -16.28 10.35 11.51
C ALA A 95 -15.72 11.76 11.83
N ALA A 96 -16.51 12.65 12.44
CA ALA A 96 -16.05 13.98 12.82
C ALA A 96 -15.18 13.95 14.10
N GLN A 97 -15.52 13.07 15.04
CA GLN A 97 -14.83 12.96 16.34
C GLN A 97 -13.86 11.78 16.45
N SER A 98 -13.97 10.77 15.57
CA SER A 98 -13.16 9.55 15.64
C SER A 98 -12.24 9.40 14.44
N HIS A 99 -10.93 9.32 14.69
CA HIS A 99 -9.94 8.97 13.66
C HIS A 99 -10.25 7.62 13.01
N SER A 100 -10.56 6.60 13.83
CA SER A 100 -10.87 5.25 13.36
C SER A 100 -12.12 5.23 12.48
N ALA A 101 -13.20 5.92 12.89
CA ALA A 101 -14.45 5.98 12.10
C ALA A 101 -14.24 6.70 10.76
N ARG A 102 -13.45 7.78 10.76
CA ARG A 102 -13.08 8.50 9.54
C ARG A 102 -12.23 7.67 8.60
N LEU A 103 -11.29 6.90 9.14
CA LEU A 103 -10.44 6.04 8.32
C LEU A 103 -11.24 4.91 7.69
N LEU A 104 -12.09 4.23 8.47
CA LEU A 104 -13.00 3.18 8.00
C LEU A 104 -14.01 3.72 6.97
N GLY A 105 -14.53 4.93 7.17
CA GLY A 105 -15.41 5.60 6.20
C GLY A 105 -14.74 5.93 4.86
N ARG A 106 -13.41 5.88 4.77
CA ARG A 106 -12.66 6.03 3.50
C ARG A 106 -12.46 4.70 2.76
N GLY A 107 -12.90 3.59 3.35
CA GLY A 107 -12.90 2.25 2.75
C GLY A 107 -11.58 1.50 2.81
N THR A 108 -11.66 0.22 2.47
CA THR A 108 -10.60 -0.78 2.59
C THR A 108 -9.27 -0.37 1.97
N ALA A 109 -9.29 0.27 0.80
CA ALA A 109 -8.07 0.71 0.12
C ALA A 109 -7.26 1.70 0.97
N LYS A 110 -7.92 2.64 1.66
CA LYS A 110 -7.23 3.63 2.48
C LYS A 110 -6.76 3.02 3.80
N VAL A 111 -7.56 2.14 4.39
CA VAL A 111 -7.22 1.38 5.59
C VAL A 111 -5.96 0.53 5.35
N ALA A 112 -5.93 -0.24 4.25
CA ALA A 112 -4.77 -1.04 3.85
C ALA A 112 -3.54 -0.17 3.50
N GLN A 113 -3.73 0.97 2.85
CA GLN A 113 -2.64 1.91 2.59
C GLN A 113 -1.97 2.36 3.88
N LYS A 114 -2.73 2.74 4.91
CA LYS A 114 -2.16 3.16 6.19
C LYS A 114 -1.36 2.04 6.85
N LEU A 115 -1.88 0.82 6.88
CA LEU A 115 -1.13 -0.34 7.37
C LEU A 115 0.22 -0.50 6.64
N GLY A 116 0.23 -0.31 5.31
CA GLY A 116 1.45 -0.38 4.52
C GLY A 116 2.46 0.74 4.81
N GLU A 117 1.98 1.97 5.06
CA GLU A 117 2.84 3.10 5.46
C GLU A 117 3.55 2.80 6.78
N GLU A 118 2.81 2.44 7.84
CA GLU A 118 3.41 2.15 9.16
C GLU A 118 4.36 0.94 9.11
N ALA A 119 4.06 -0.07 8.27
CA ALA A 119 4.94 -1.22 8.11
C ALA A 119 6.29 -0.82 7.52
N VAL A 120 6.29 0.10 6.55
CA VAL A 120 7.53 0.60 5.93
C VAL A 120 8.29 1.49 6.91
N GLU A 121 7.61 2.38 7.62
CA GLU A 121 8.20 3.26 8.64
C GLU A 121 8.85 2.43 9.76
N CYS A 122 8.14 1.44 10.30
CA CYS A 122 8.68 0.52 11.30
C CYS A 122 9.94 -0.23 10.82
N VAL A 123 9.96 -0.68 9.55
CA VAL A 123 11.14 -1.34 8.97
C VAL A 123 12.31 -0.36 8.85
N ILE A 124 12.06 0.87 8.40
CA ILE A 124 13.11 1.89 8.28
C ILE A 124 13.76 2.14 9.64
N GLU A 125 12.97 2.46 10.67
CA GLU A 125 13.49 2.77 12.01
C GLU A 125 14.25 1.59 12.63
N ALA A 126 13.73 0.36 12.43
CA ALA A 126 14.43 -0.85 12.87
C ALA A 126 15.78 -1.03 12.18
N THR A 127 15.87 -0.78 10.87
CA THR A 127 17.13 -0.90 10.10
C THR A 127 18.16 0.18 10.47
N LEU A 128 17.70 1.34 10.92
CA LEU A 128 18.55 2.43 11.41
C LEU A 128 18.99 2.25 12.87
N GLY A 129 18.44 1.27 13.59
CA GLY A 129 18.74 1.02 15.00
C GLY A 129 18.07 2.02 15.96
N HIS A 130 17.07 2.74 15.49
CA HIS A 130 16.32 3.74 16.25
C HIS A 130 15.28 3.04 17.15
N ARG A 131 15.72 2.59 18.34
CA ARG A 131 14.91 1.73 19.21
C ARG A 131 13.60 2.38 19.66
N ALA A 132 13.63 3.66 20.03
CA ALA A 132 12.45 4.34 20.57
C ALA A 132 11.38 4.50 19.47
N GLU A 133 11.83 4.92 18.29
CA GLU A 133 11.05 5.10 17.08
C GLU A 133 10.48 3.76 16.62
N THR A 134 11.29 2.69 16.60
CA THR A 134 10.82 1.34 16.29
C THR A 134 9.67 0.90 17.21
N ILE A 135 9.72 1.24 18.50
CA ILE A 135 8.62 0.93 19.45
C ILE A 135 7.36 1.71 19.08
N LEU A 136 7.49 3.00 18.75
CA LEU A 136 6.37 3.85 18.35
C LEU A 136 5.73 3.35 17.05
N GLU A 137 6.53 3.11 16.01
CA GLU A 137 6.05 2.61 14.72
C GLU A 137 5.47 1.19 14.82
N SER A 138 6.00 0.35 15.72
CA SER A 138 5.40 -0.96 16.00
C SER A 138 4.00 -0.83 16.62
N ALA A 139 3.79 0.17 17.47
CA ALA A 139 2.49 0.43 18.07
C ALA A 139 1.48 0.93 17.02
N ASP A 140 1.90 1.83 16.13
CA ASP A 140 1.06 2.33 15.04
C ASP A 140 0.74 1.25 14.00
N LEU A 141 1.72 0.38 13.69
CA LEU A 141 1.51 -0.81 12.86
C LEU A 141 0.44 -1.75 13.46
N LEU A 142 0.53 -2.06 14.75
CA LEU A 142 -0.46 -2.90 15.44
C LEU A 142 -1.83 -2.22 15.50
N TYR A 143 -1.89 -0.92 15.75
CA TYR A 143 -3.13 -0.16 15.70
C TYR A 143 -3.79 -0.26 14.33
N HIS A 144 -3.03 0.00 13.26
CA HIS A 144 -3.56 -0.05 11.90
C HIS A 144 -3.95 -1.47 11.49
N LEU A 145 -3.28 -2.51 12.01
CA LEU A 145 -3.71 -3.90 11.84
C LEU A 145 -5.09 -4.16 12.48
N MET A 146 -5.35 -3.64 13.69
CA MET A 146 -6.68 -3.75 14.30
C MET A 146 -7.76 -3.05 13.45
N VAL A 147 -7.43 -1.91 12.83
CA VAL A 147 -8.35 -1.23 11.91
C VAL A 147 -8.62 -2.07 10.66
N VAL A 148 -7.61 -2.73 10.09
CA VAL A 148 -7.81 -3.68 8.97
C VAL A 148 -8.74 -4.81 9.38
N TRP A 149 -8.55 -5.39 10.57
CA TRP A 149 -9.40 -6.48 11.04
C TRP A 149 -10.85 -6.05 11.22
N VAL A 150 -11.07 -4.87 11.81
CA VAL A 150 -12.41 -4.29 11.93
C VAL A 150 -13.05 -4.03 10.56
N ASP A 151 -12.31 -3.45 9.60
CA ASP A 151 -12.80 -3.23 8.23
C ASP A 151 -13.19 -4.55 7.53
N ALA A 152 -12.42 -5.61 7.75
CA ALA A 152 -12.63 -6.93 7.18
C ALA A 152 -13.62 -7.82 7.96
N GLY A 153 -14.13 -7.36 9.11
CA GLY A 153 -14.99 -8.16 9.99
C GLY A 153 -14.29 -9.33 10.69
N ILE A 154 -12.95 -9.28 10.82
CA ILE A 154 -12.12 -10.29 11.48
C ILE A 154 -12.01 -9.95 12.96
N ARG A 155 -12.22 -10.95 13.83
CA ARG A 155 -12.02 -10.81 15.27
C ARG A 155 -10.62 -11.24 15.69
N PRO A 156 -10.04 -10.65 16.76
CA PRO A 156 -8.72 -11.03 17.25
C PRO A 156 -8.60 -12.51 17.61
N ASP A 157 -9.67 -13.11 18.17
CA ASP A 157 -9.67 -14.52 18.57
C ASP A 157 -9.43 -15.50 17.41
N GLU A 158 -9.87 -15.14 16.19
CA GLU A 158 -9.60 -15.92 14.99
C GLU A 158 -8.09 -15.92 14.66
N VAL A 159 -7.43 -14.78 14.82
CA VAL A 159 -5.99 -14.64 14.57
C VAL A 159 -5.17 -15.28 15.69
N TRP A 160 -5.57 -15.13 16.95
CA TRP A 160 -4.95 -15.79 18.09
C TRP A 160 -5.04 -17.32 17.97
N ALA A 161 -6.18 -17.84 17.51
CA ALA A 161 -6.34 -19.26 17.24
C ALA A 161 -5.36 -19.75 16.16
N GLU A 162 -5.18 -18.99 15.08
CA GLU A 162 -4.21 -19.33 14.03
C GLU A 162 -2.75 -19.23 14.52
N LEU A 163 -2.43 -18.25 15.36
CA LEU A 163 -1.10 -18.14 15.97
C LEU A 163 -0.83 -19.32 16.91
N ARG A 164 -1.77 -19.68 17.78
CA ARG A 164 -1.69 -20.88 18.63
C ARG A 164 -1.53 -22.16 17.80
N ARG A 165 -2.21 -22.27 16.66
CA ARG A 165 -2.08 -23.42 15.75
C ARG A 165 -0.65 -23.57 15.18
N ARG A 166 0.09 -22.47 15.06
CA ARG A 166 1.49 -22.45 14.58
C ARG A 166 2.52 -22.47 15.70
N GLU A 167 2.11 -22.15 16.92
CA GLU A 167 2.95 -22.18 18.11
C GLU A 167 3.60 -23.56 18.28
N GLY A 168 4.90 -23.58 18.57
CA GLY A 168 5.68 -24.83 18.68
C GLY A 168 6.11 -25.46 17.35
N ILE A 169 5.65 -24.98 16.20
CA ILE A 169 6.18 -25.38 14.88
C ILE A 169 7.34 -24.44 14.55
N SER A 170 8.57 -24.97 14.46
CA SER A 170 9.72 -24.13 14.08
C SER A 170 9.45 -23.46 12.73
N GLY A 171 9.85 -22.19 12.55
CA GLY A 171 9.62 -21.49 11.28
C GLY A 171 10.22 -22.19 10.06
N ILE A 172 11.23 -23.05 10.26
CA ILE A 172 11.80 -23.93 9.24
C ILE A 172 10.86 -25.10 8.95
N ALA A 173 10.34 -25.77 9.98
CA ALA A 173 9.36 -26.84 9.84
C ALA A 173 8.03 -26.34 9.26
N GLU A 174 7.54 -25.15 9.64
CA GLU A 174 6.35 -24.55 9.05
C GLU A 174 6.54 -24.25 7.56
N LYS A 175 7.70 -23.68 7.19
CA LYS A 175 8.06 -23.41 5.78
C LYS A 175 8.17 -24.71 4.97
N ALA A 176 8.75 -25.76 5.55
CA ALA A 176 8.91 -27.06 4.89
C ALA A 176 7.59 -27.86 4.80
N ALA A 177 6.73 -27.77 5.82
CA ALA A 177 5.46 -28.49 5.91
C ALA A 177 4.31 -27.78 5.19
N ARG A 178 4.48 -26.51 4.76
CA ARG A 178 3.49 -25.83 3.91
C ARG A 178 3.28 -26.67 2.66
N PRO A 179 2.07 -27.18 2.40
CA PRO A 179 1.74 -27.69 1.09
C PRO A 179 2.05 -26.59 0.08
N LYS A 180 2.73 -26.91 -1.03
CA LYS A 180 2.92 -25.99 -2.16
C LYS A 180 1.59 -25.39 -2.68
N GLY A 181 0.45 -25.87 -2.17
CA GLY A 181 -0.91 -25.39 -2.44
C GLY A 181 -1.58 -24.51 -1.38
N ILE A 182 -1.21 -24.47 -0.09
CA ILE A 182 -2.01 -23.68 0.91
C ILE A 182 -1.85 -22.16 0.73
N VAL A 183 -0.66 -21.70 0.33
CA VAL A 183 -0.46 -20.28 -0.05
C VAL A 183 -1.16 -19.94 -1.37
N ARG A 184 -1.32 -20.93 -2.27
CA ARG A 184 -2.06 -20.78 -3.52
C ARG A 184 -3.59 -20.84 -3.32
N ALA A 185 -4.08 -21.65 -2.39
CA ALA A 185 -5.50 -21.79 -2.09
C ALA A 185 -6.07 -20.53 -1.43
N ALA A 186 -5.27 -19.83 -0.63
CA ALA A 186 -5.64 -18.57 0.02
C ALA A 186 -5.41 -17.31 -0.86
N ARG A 187 -5.00 -17.46 -2.13
CA ARG A 187 -4.72 -16.34 -3.08
C ARG A 187 -3.86 -15.21 -2.47
N THR A 188 -2.94 -15.50 -1.55
CA THR A 188 -2.18 -14.43 -0.87
C THR A 188 -0.95 -14.02 -1.69
N THR A 189 -0.78 -12.73 -1.96
CA THR A 189 0.44 -12.13 -2.53
C THR A 189 1.53 -12.01 -1.47
N LYS A 190 2.16 -13.12 -1.06
CA LYS A 190 3.32 -13.04 -0.18
C LYS A 190 4.53 -12.51 -0.96
N LEU A 191 5.18 -11.48 -0.42
CA LEU A 191 6.53 -11.10 -0.81
C LEU A 191 7.50 -12.14 -0.21
N ALA A 192 8.44 -12.60 -1.04
CA ALA A 192 9.36 -13.69 -0.74
C ALA A 192 10.54 -13.26 0.13
#